data_AF-A0A3L7P9J4-F1
#
_entry.id   AF-A0A3L7P9J4-F1
#
_cell.length_a   1.000
_cell.length_b   1.000
_cell.length_c   1.000
_cell.angle_alpha   90.00
_cell.angle_beta   90.00
_cell.angle_gamma   90.00
#
_symmetry.space_group_name_H-M   'P 1'
#
loop_
_entity.id
_entity.type
_entity.pdbx_description
1 polymer ?
#
loop_
_entity_poly.entity_id
_entity_poly.type
_entity_poly.pdbx_seq_one_letter_code
_entity_poly.pdbx_strand_id
1 'polypeptide(L)'
;MNLLREALLTEERRATLSFIATTQALPSLLTLPIGVKPPAWLEYGLGANFSTPTGTPWITQGGVNTLHLPVYKQLFKNKKLDAPEIALRSVVTDHYFRQAAEFHQDKNLHSKARATAWGVTHFLTRRYTADYMKYMTELGRMPRDCELSEDQLWGCFQRAFLLGKSKTEALALKDLANECDIYLRQARLEGEQVFTRLRLNQEELGLDKGDTKDARIRAMLEANGMIFSSSSIIQETQKDSLTLGGSTAGAGASGGAGAMGGMPGMGGMPGMGGKPGMGGMPGMGGRPGGSGPAGGGDGGQ
;
A
#
# COMPACT_ATOMS: atom_id res chain seq x y z
N MET A 1 12.50 -6.81 -31.84
CA MET A 1 11.75 -7.31 -30.67
C MET A 1 12.63 -7.95 -29.59
N ASN A 2 13.81 -8.52 -29.89
CA ASN A 2 14.63 -9.22 -28.86
C ASN A 2 15.39 -8.29 -27.90
N LEU A 3 15.93 -7.15 -28.37
CA LEU A 3 16.78 -6.27 -27.55
C LEU A 3 16.05 -5.66 -26.35
N LEU A 4 14.79 -5.24 -26.52
CA LEU A 4 14.00 -4.68 -25.42
C LEU A 4 13.75 -5.75 -24.35
N ARG A 5 13.39 -6.98 -24.77
CA ARG A 5 13.16 -8.10 -23.86
C ARG A 5 14.43 -8.48 -23.10
N GLU A 6 15.58 -8.53 -23.76
CA GLU A 6 16.87 -8.80 -23.10
C GLU A 6 17.28 -7.71 -22.12
N ALA A 7 17.03 -6.44 -22.47
CA ALA A 7 17.27 -5.31 -21.58
C ALA A 7 16.42 -5.42 -20.31
N LEU A 8 15.12 -5.71 -20.45
CA LEU A 8 14.19 -5.92 -19.34
C LEU A 8 14.63 -7.10 -18.45
N LEU A 9 14.97 -8.24 -19.05
CA LEU A 9 15.44 -9.41 -18.29
C LEU A 9 16.74 -9.14 -17.55
N THR A 10 17.65 -8.36 -18.15
CA THR A 10 18.91 -7.96 -17.51
C THR A 10 18.66 -7.04 -16.32
N GLU A 11 17.70 -6.13 -16.45
CA GLU A 11 17.28 -5.23 -15.39
C GLU A 11 16.60 -5.98 -14.23
N GLU A 12 15.66 -6.88 -14.52
CA GLU A 12 15.02 -7.73 -13.51
C GLU A 12 16.04 -8.59 -12.77
N ARG A 13 16.99 -9.17 -13.50
CA ARG A 13 18.09 -9.94 -12.89
C ARG A 13 18.92 -9.07 -11.96
N ARG A 14 19.27 -7.84 -12.37
CA ARG A 14 20.02 -6.90 -11.54
C ARG A 14 19.26 -6.53 -10.27
N ALA A 15 17.98 -6.18 -10.39
CA ALA A 15 17.14 -5.83 -9.24
C ALA A 15 17.04 -7.00 -8.25
N THR A 16 16.83 -8.22 -8.77
CA THR A 16 16.77 -9.44 -7.95
C THR A 16 18.10 -9.73 -7.25
N LEU A 17 19.22 -9.69 -7.98
CA LEU A 17 20.55 -9.92 -7.41
C LEU A 17 20.90 -8.86 -6.36
N SER A 18 20.57 -7.59 -6.63
CA SER A 18 20.78 -6.50 -5.68
C SER A 18 19.98 -6.70 -4.41
N PHE A 19 18.70 -7.07 -4.52
CA PHE A 19 17.85 -7.34 -3.37
C PHE A 19 18.37 -8.51 -2.52
N ILE A 20 18.73 -9.64 -3.15
CA ILE A 20 19.28 -10.81 -2.47
C ILE A 20 20.60 -10.46 -1.78
N ALA A 21 21.51 -9.79 -2.48
CA ALA A 21 22.80 -9.38 -1.94
C ALA A 21 22.64 -8.46 -0.73
N THR A 22 21.74 -7.47 -0.82
CA THR A 22 21.42 -6.61 0.32
C THR A 22 20.88 -7.42 1.49
N THR A 23 19.89 -8.27 1.27
CA THR A 23 19.24 -9.06 2.33
C THR A 23 20.22 -9.98 3.05
N GLN A 24 21.12 -10.63 2.31
CA GLN A 24 22.18 -11.47 2.89
C GLN A 24 23.22 -10.66 3.66
N ALA A 25 23.48 -9.41 3.27
CA ALA A 25 24.38 -8.51 3.99
C ALA A 25 23.72 -7.82 5.20
N LEU A 26 22.39 -7.81 5.31
CA LEU A 26 21.70 -7.11 6.41
C LEU A 26 22.12 -7.57 7.82
N PRO A 27 22.23 -8.88 8.13
CA PRO A 27 22.61 -9.31 9.47
C PRO A 27 23.98 -8.76 9.91
N SER A 28 24.96 -8.71 8.99
CA SER A 28 26.28 -8.17 9.28
C SER A 28 26.28 -6.64 9.35
N LEU A 29 25.52 -5.97 8.47
CA LEU A 29 25.43 -4.50 8.43
C LEU A 29 24.66 -3.90 9.60
N LEU A 30 23.64 -4.60 10.10
CA LEU A 30 22.78 -4.10 11.18
C LEU A 30 23.38 -4.32 12.57
N THR A 31 24.59 -4.88 12.67
CA THR A 31 25.22 -5.26 13.94
C THR A 31 24.31 -6.08 14.84
N LEU A 32 23.34 -6.78 14.24
CA LEU A 32 22.41 -7.61 14.97
C LEU A 32 23.21 -8.80 15.54
N PRO A 33 23.09 -9.10 16.84
CA PRO A 33 23.73 -10.26 17.40
C PRO A 33 23.25 -11.52 16.68
N ILE A 34 24.20 -12.42 16.40
CA ILE A 34 23.98 -13.70 15.73
C ILE A 34 22.86 -14.45 16.47
N GLY A 35 21.76 -14.74 15.78
CA GLY A 35 20.60 -15.49 16.32
C GLY A 35 19.31 -14.69 16.53
N VAL A 36 19.29 -13.37 16.32
CA VAL A 36 18.04 -12.60 16.28
C VAL A 36 17.53 -12.51 14.85
N LYS A 37 16.38 -13.12 14.56
CA LYS A 37 15.68 -12.99 13.27
C LYS A 37 15.10 -11.57 13.15
N PRO A 38 15.49 -10.76 12.15
CA PRO A 38 14.92 -9.44 11.98
C PRO A 38 13.42 -9.55 11.63
N PRO A 39 12.59 -8.57 12.04
CA PRO A 39 11.19 -8.52 11.64
C PRO A 39 11.05 -8.36 10.11
N ALA A 40 9.96 -8.89 9.56
CA ALA A 40 9.76 -9.00 8.11
C ALA A 40 9.68 -7.64 7.42
N TRP A 41 9.04 -6.65 8.06
CA TRP A 41 8.97 -5.28 7.54
C TRP A 41 10.35 -4.64 7.41
N LEU A 42 11.25 -4.98 8.34
CA LEU A 42 12.57 -4.39 8.40
C LEU A 42 13.49 -5.04 7.35
N GLU A 43 13.51 -6.36 7.31
CA GLU A 43 14.27 -7.14 6.34
C GLU A 43 13.86 -6.76 4.92
N TYR A 44 12.56 -6.79 4.63
CA TYR A 44 12.04 -6.43 3.32
C TYR A 44 12.25 -4.95 3.01
N GLY A 45 11.92 -4.06 3.95
CA GLY A 45 12.00 -2.62 3.75
C GLY A 45 13.43 -2.15 3.49
N LEU A 46 14.41 -2.69 4.22
CA LEU A 46 15.83 -2.41 3.99
C LEU A 46 16.34 -3.04 2.70
N GLY A 47 15.96 -4.29 2.42
CA GLY A 47 16.26 -4.96 1.16
C GLY A 47 15.78 -4.13 -0.03
N ALA A 48 14.52 -3.69 0.00
CA ALA A 48 13.92 -2.88 -1.06
C ALA A 48 14.52 -1.47 -1.14
N ASN A 49 14.89 -0.87 -0.01
CA ASN A 49 15.47 0.48 0.04
C ASN A 49 16.90 0.52 -0.52
N PHE A 50 17.73 -0.45 -0.16
CA PHE A 50 19.13 -0.52 -0.61
C PHE A 50 19.33 -1.37 -1.87
N SER A 51 18.25 -1.89 -2.46
CA SER A 51 18.27 -2.49 -3.79
C SER A 51 18.18 -1.44 -4.89
N THR A 52 18.63 -1.79 -6.10
CA THR A 52 18.33 -1.02 -7.30
C THR A 52 16.92 -1.37 -7.79
N PRO A 53 15.96 -0.43 -7.82
CA PRO A 53 14.62 -0.68 -8.33
C PRO A 53 14.62 -0.90 -9.84
N THR A 54 13.63 -1.64 -10.37
CA THR A 54 13.40 -1.76 -11.82
C THR A 54 12.69 -0.52 -12.36
N GLY A 55 12.99 -0.10 -13.58
CA GLY A 55 12.35 1.05 -14.23
C GLY A 55 12.92 2.40 -13.80
N THR A 56 14.10 2.43 -13.15
CA THR A 56 14.82 3.68 -12.92
C THR A 56 15.70 4.00 -14.13
N PRO A 57 15.72 5.25 -14.63
CA PRO A 57 16.51 5.60 -15.81
C PRO A 57 18.02 5.44 -15.64
N TRP A 58 18.50 5.40 -14.38
CA TRP A 58 19.87 5.07 -14.02
C TRP A 58 19.87 4.17 -12.78
N ILE A 59 21.03 3.57 -12.49
CA ILE A 59 21.21 2.71 -11.33
C ILE A 59 21.31 3.60 -10.09
N THR A 60 20.30 3.56 -9.22
CA THR A 60 20.32 4.24 -7.92
C THR A 60 20.13 3.25 -6.78
N GLN A 61 20.97 3.39 -5.75
CA GLN A 61 20.83 2.69 -4.48
C GLN A 61 20.26 3.64 -3.43
N GLY A 62 19.30 3.21 -2.60
CA GLY A 62 18.68 4.11 -1.60
C GLY A 62 17.70 5.13 -2.20
N GLY A 63 17.40 4.98 -3.49
CA GLY A 63 16.50 5.85 -4.25
C GLY A 63 15.02 5.60 -3.96
N VAL A 64 14.17 6.44 -4.53
CA VAL A 64 12.72 6.25 -4.43
C VAL A 64 12.32 5.05 -5.29
N ASN A 65 11.74 4.02 -4.68
CA ASN A 65 11.42 2.78 -5.37
C ASN A 65 10.19 2.96 -6.29
N THR A 66 10.42 2.72 -7.58
CA THR A 66 9.47 2.80 -8.70
C THR A 66 8.35 1.77 -8.65
N LEU A 67 8.53 0.65 -7.94
CA LEU A 67 7.49 -0.35 -7.76
C LEU A 67 6.59 -0.04 -6.56
N HIS A 68 7.18 0.40 -5.44
CA HIS A 68 6.45 0.52 -4.17
C HIS A 68 5.74 1.85 -3.98
N LEU A 69 6.37 2.98 -4.34
CA LEU A 69 5.74 4.29 -4.18
C LEU A 69 4.39 4.41 -4.90
N PRO A 70 4.23 3.91 -6.13
CA PRO A 70 2.98 4.05 -6.86
C PRO A 70 1.87 3.15 -6.29
N VAL A 71 2.23 1.94 -5.86
CA VAL A 71 1.32 1.05 -5.14
C VAL A 71 0.83 1.73 -3.86
N TYR A 72 1.72 2.34 -3.09
CA TYR A 72 1.35 3.12 -1.90
C TYR A 72 0.37 4.25 -2.22
N LYS A 73 0.67 5.05 -3.25
CA LYS A 73 -0.21 6.15 -3.71
C LYS A 73 -1.57 5.64 -4.19
N GLN A 74 -1.64 4.49 -4.85
CA GLN A 74 -2.90 3.87 -5.27
C GLN A 74 -3.71 3.35 -4.08
N LEU A 75 -3.07 2.70 -3.11
CA LEU A 75 -3.72 2.24 -1.88
C LEU A 75 -4.35 3.41 -1.11
N PHE A 76 -3.62 4.54 -1.04
CA PHE A 76 -4.13 5.76 -0.44
C PHE A 76 -5.35 6.32 -1.20
N LYS A 77 -5.24 6.50 -2.53
CA LYS A 77 -6.33 7.01 -3.38
C LYS A 77 -7.60 6.15 -3.27
N ASN A 78 -7.42 4.84 -3.22
CA ASN A 78 -8.53 3.87 -3.14
C ASN A 78 -9.07 3.70 -1.71
N LYS A 79 -8.57 4.45 -0.72
CA LYS A 79 -8.94 4.34 0.70
C LYS A 79 -8.78 2.92 1.25
N LYS A 80 -7.81 2.16 0.73
CA LYS A 80 -7.45 0.80 1.18
C LYS A 80 -6.35 0.80 2.25
N LEU A 81 -5.81 1.97 2.55
CA LEU A 81 -4.84 2.19 3.61
C LEU A 81 -5.57 2.63 4.89
N ASP A 82 -5.18 2.04 6.01
CA ASP A 82 -5.68 2.41 7.33
C ASP A 82 -5.23 3.84 7.70
N ALA A 83 -5.82 4.39 8.77
CA ALA A 83 -5.39 5.69 9.28
C ALA A 83 -3.86 5.69 9.55
N PRO A 84 -3.14 6.80 9.33
CA PRO A 84 -1.67 6.80 9.39
C PRO A 84 -1.08 6.18 10.66
N GLU A 85 -1.69 6.47 11.81
CA GLU A 85 -1.29 5.93 13.12
C GLU A 85 -1.39 4.40 13.17
N ILE A 86 -2.52 3.87 12.72
CA ILE A 86 -2.80 2.43 12.66
C ILE A 86 -1.86 1.80 11.64
N ALA A 87 -1.74 2.40 10.45
CA ALA A 87 -0.90 1.87 9.40
C ALA A 87 0.58 1.79 9.81
N LEU A 88 1.12 2.83 10.46
CA LEU A 88 2.49 2.83 10.96
C LEU A 88 2.67 1.73 12.01
N ARG A 89 1.75 1.63 12.98
CA ARG A 89 1.78 0.58 14.01
C ARG A 89 1.73 -0.82 13.37
N SER A 90 0.84 -1.06 12.42
CA SER A 90 0.69 -2.34 11.72
C SER A 90 1.90 -2.71 10.87
N VAL A 91 2.65 -1.73 10.36
CA VAL A 91 3.93 -2.00 9.67
C VAL A 91 4.98 -2.44 10.68
N VAL A 92 5.23 -1.64 11.72
CA VAL A 92 6.37 -1.88 12.64
C VAL A 92 6.20 -3.11 13.54
N THR A 93 4.97 -3.63 13.65
CA THR A 93 4.63 -4.85 14.39
C THR A 93 4.53 -6.09 13.50
N ASP A 94 4.88 -5.99 12.21
CA ASP A 94 4.69 -7.04 11.20
C ASP A 94 3.23 -7.45 10.93
N HIS A 95 2.25 -6.76 11.48
CA HIS A 95 0.83 -7.12 11.34
C HIS A 95 0.41 -7.33 9.87
N TYR A 96 0.81 -6.44 8.96
CA TYR A 96 0.50 -6.61 7.53
C TYR A 96 1.20 -7.81 6.89
N PHE A 97 2.41 -8.16 7.33
CA PHE A 97 3.11 -9.35 6.82
C PHE A 97 2.51 -10.63 7.38
N ARG A 98 2.10 -10.64 8.66
CA ARG A 98 1.37 -11.75 9.28
C ARG A 98 0.03 -11.99 8.57
N GLN A 99 -0.74 -10.93 8.35
CA GLN A 99 -2.00 -11.00 7.61
C GLN A 99 -1.78 -11.51 6.17
N ALA A 100 -0.74 -11.05 5.47
CA ALA A 100 -0.42 -11.55 4.14
C ALA A 100 0.07 -13.02 4.16
N ALA A 101 0.72 -13.47 5.24
CA ALA A 101 1.08 -14.87 5.42
C ALA A 101 -0.14 -15.75 5.69
N GLU A 102 -1.17 -15.28 6.38
CA GLU A 102 -2.41 -16.04 6.54
C GLU A 102 -3.16 -16.23 5.21
N PHE A 103 -3.15 -15.19 4.36
CA PHE A 103 -3.85 -15.17 3.07
C PHE A 103 -2.88 -15.23 1.89
N HIS A 104 -2.09 -16.31 1.78
CA HIS A 104 -1.02 -16.48 0.79
C HIS A 104 -1.42 -16.24 -0.69
N GLN A 105 -2.69 -16.37 -1.04
CA GLN A 105 -3.16 -16.15 -2.42
C GLN A 105 -3.52 -14.69 -2.72
N ASP A 106 -3.70 -13.84 -1.69
CA ASP A 106 -4.07 -12.44 -1.88
C ASP A 106 -2.85 -11.57 -2.21
N LYS A 107 -2.62 -11.40 -3.51
CA LYS A 107 -1.57 -10.54 -4.06
C LYS A 107 -1.68 -9.08 -3.60
N ASN A 108 -2.88 -8.60 -3.24
CA ASN A 108 -3.06 -7.22 -2.80
C ASN A 108 -2.52 -7.01 -1.38
N LEU A 109 -2.71 -7.99 -0.48
CA LEU A 109 -2.18 -7.94 0.88
C LEU A 109 -0.66 -7.96 0.89
N HIS A 110 -0.04 -8.83 0.09
CA HIS A 110 1.42 -8.84 -0.08
C HIS A 110 1.94 -7.52 -0.66
N SER A 111 1.27 -6.97 -1.67
CA SER A 111 1.63 -5.68 -2.26
C SER A 111 1.50 -4.54 -1.25
N LYS A 112 0.44 -4.53 -0.42
CA LYS A 112 0.23 -3.57 0.66
C LYS A 112 1.37 -3.66 1.66
N ALA A 113 1.64 -4.84 2.23
CA ALA A 113 2.68 -5.05 3.23
C ALA A 113 4.05 -4.58 2.75
N ARG A 114 4.45 -5.00 1.53
CA ARG A 114 5.72 -4.63 0.90
C ARG A 114 5.84 -3.13 0.65
N ALA A 115 4.81 -2.51 0.08
CA ALA A 115 4.83 -1.09 -0.25
C ALA A 115 4.87 -0.21 1.01
N THR A 116 4.09 -0.55 2.05
CA THR A 116 4.10 0.18 3.31
C THR A 116 5.40 -0.01 4.09
N ALA A 117 5.98 -1.21 4.06
CA ALA A 117 7.26 -1.48 4.73
C ALA A 117 8.42 -0.74 4.07
N TRP A 118 8.53 -0.79 2.74
CA TRP A 118 9.50 0.04 2.03
C TRP A 118 9.31 1.52 2.36
N GLY A 119 8.07 2.03 2.30
CA GLY A 119 7.79 3.45 2.55
C GLY A 119 8.20 3.91 3.95
N VAL A 120 7.86 3.14 4.98
CA VAL A 120 8.25 3.43 6.37
C VAL A 120 9.77 3.37 6.52
N THR A 121 10.43 2.31 6.05
CA THR A 121 11.90 2.19 6.13
C THR A 121 12.61 3.33 5.40
N HIS A 122 12.14 3.69 4.22
CA HIS A 122 12.69 4.79 3.42
C HIS A 122 12.58 6.14 4.12
N PHE A 123 11.45 6.40 4.78
CA PHE A 123 11.24 7.59 5.58
C PHE A 123 12.15 7.61 6.83
N LEU A 124 12.14 6.54 7.62
CA LEU A 124 12.90 6.46 8.88
C LEU A 124 14.41 6.56 8.64
N THR A 125 14.93 5.89 7.61
CA THR A 125 16.37 5.94 7.28
C THR A 125 16.84 7.32 6.85
N ARG A 126 15.97 8.14 6.26
CA ARG A 126 16.30 9.49 5.78
C ARG A 126 16.06 10.62 6.78
N ARG A 127 15.03 10.51 7.62
CA ARG A 127 14.65 11.56 8.58
C ARG A 127 15.05 11.25 10.02
N TYR A 128 15.11 9.98 10.39
CA TYR A 128 15.30 9.53 11.77
C TYR A 128 16.42 8.49 11.88
N THR A 129 17.53 8.70 11.18
CA THR A 129 18.65 7.74 11.12
C THR A 129 19.18 7.38 12.51
N ALA A 130 19.30 8.36 13.41
CA ALA A 130 19.77 8.14 14.78
C ALA A 130 18.83 7.23 15.59
N ASP A 131 17.52 7.50 15.53
CA ASP A 131 16.52 6.68 16.25
C ASP A 131 16.35 5.30 15.59
N TYR A 132 16.55 5.21 14.28
CA TYR A 132 16.59 3.94 13.56
C TYR A 132 17.75 3.05 14.02
N MET A 133 18.94 3.61 14.25
CA MET A 133 20.07 2.86 14.81
C MET A 133 19.82 2.44 16.27
N LYS A 134 19.13 3.28 17.07
CA LYS A 134 18.69 2.88 18.42
C LYS A 134 17.74 1.69 18.35
N TYR A 135 16.80 1.71 17.41
CA TYR A 135 15.87 0.59 17.20
C TYR A 135 16.60 -0.73 16.88
N MET A 136 17.64 -0.70 16.04
CA MET A 136 18.48 -1.89 15.79
C MET A 136 19.16 -2.40 17.06
N THR A 137 19.66 -1.46 17.87
CA THR A 137 20.29 -1.79 19.15
C THR A 137 19.29 -2.44 20.11
N GLU A 138 18.06 -1.94 20.17
CA GLU A 138 16.97 -2.52 20.98
C GLU A 138 16.56 -3.90 20.47
N LEU A 139 16.47 -4.10 19.15
CA LEU A 139 16.22 -5.42 18.57
C LEU A 139 17.32 -6.41 18.92
N GLY A 140 18.58 -5.97 18.94
CA GLY A 140 19.70 -6.81 19.34
C GLY A 140 19.68 -7.25 20.81
N ARG A 141 18.88 -6.62 21.68
CA ARG A 141 18.70 -7.06 23.07
C ARG A 141 17.66 -8.16 23.24
N MET A 142 16.89 -8.47 22.19
CA MET A 142 15.85 -9.48 22.26
C MET A 142 16.43 -10.89 22.36
N PRO A 143 15.71 -11.83 23.01
CA PRO A 143 16.14 -13.22 23.09
C PRO A 143 16.30 -13.82 21.68
N ARG A 144 17.34 -14.64 21.53
CA ARG A 144 17.68 -15.33 20.29
C ARG A 144 16.64 -16.41 19.98
N ASP A 145 16.50 -16.74 18.70
CA ASP A 145 15.73 -17.88 18.18
C ASP A 145 14.21 -17.88 18.49
N CYS A 146 13.67 -16.77 19.01
CA CYS A 146 12.23 -16.58 19.21
C CYS A 146 11.65 -15.66 18.13
N GLU A 147 10.50 -16.04 17.55
CA GLU A 147 9.72 -15.09 16.75
C GLU A 147 9.15 -14.00 17.66
N LEU A 148 9.48 -12.75 17.36
CA LEU A 148 9.08 -11.61 18.17
C LEU A 148 7.58 -11.41 18.08
N SER A 149 6.90 -11.26 19.22
CA SER A 149 5.46 -10.92 19.23
C SER A 149 5.21 -9.48 18.77
N GLU A 150 3.98 -9.16 18.39
CA GLU A 150 3.62 -7.78 18.01
C GLU A 150 3.91 -6.79 19.15
N ASP A 151 3.61 -7.18 20.40
CA ASP A 151 3.86 -6.35 21.59
C ASP A 151 5.35 -6.14 21.85
N GLN A 152 6.17 -7.15 21.60
CA GLN A 152 7.62 -7.05 21.73
C GLN A 152 8.22 -6.09 20.69
N LEU A 153 7.82 -6.22 19.42
CA LEU A 153 8.23 -5.32 18.35
C LEU A 153 7.78 -3.88 18.63
N TRP A 154 6.54 -3.72 19.10
CA TRP A 154 6.00 -2.43 19.49
C TRP A 154 6.78 -1.79 20.63
N GLY A 155 7.11 -2.56 21.67
CA GLY A 155 7.92 -2.09 22.80
C GLY A 155 9.32 -1.63 22.36
N CYS A 156 9.98 -2.37 21.46
CA CYS A 156 11.26 -1.96 20.88
C CYS A 156 11.13 -0.64 20.11
N PHE A 157 10.06 -0.49 19.33
CA PHE A 157 9.81 0.73 18.56
C PHE A 157 9.53 1.94 19.47
N GLN A 158 8.70 1.77 20.50
CA GLN A 158 8.42 2.81 21.49
C GLN A 158 9.70 3.35 22.12
N ARG A 159 10.59 2.46 22.59
CA ARG A 159 11.86 2.85 23.22
C ARG A 159 12.77 3.64 22.29
N ALA A 160 12.76 3.33 21.00
CA ALA A 160 13.62 4.00 20.03
C ALA A 160 13.06 5.33 19.52
N PHE A 161 11.75 5.39 19.24
CA PHE A 161 11.15 6.50 18.49
C PHE A 161 10.20 7.38 19.29
N LEU A 162 9.63 6.90 20.40
CA LEU A 162 8.56 7.59 21.12
C LEU A 162 8.99 8.01 22.54
N LEU A 163 9.78 7.18 23.21
CA LEU A 163 10.23 7.41 24.58
C LEU A 163 11.27 8.53 24.65
N GLY A 164 11.15 9.42 25.63
CA GLY A 164 12.07 10.55 25.83
C GLY A 164 11.76 11.80 24.98
N LYS A 165 10.70 11.78 24.17
CA LYS A 165 10.14 13.01 23.58
C LYS A 165 9.25 13.68 24.64
N SER A 166 9.30 15.00 24.76
CA SER A 166 8.57 15.78 25.79
C SER A 166 7.04 15.71 25.71
N LYS A 167 6.49 14.90 24.80
CA LYS A 167 5.07 14.72 24.50
C LYS A 167 4.61 13.33 24.93
N THR A 168 3.31 13.15 25.15
CA THR A 168 2.68 11.84 25.35
C THR A 168 2.96 10.91 24.15
N GLU A 169 3.18 9.62 24.41
CA GLU A 169 3.51 8.62 23.37
C GLU A 169 2.51 8.60 22.21
N ALA A 170 1.21 8.68 22.51
CA ALA A 170 0.15 8.72 21.50
C ALA A 170 0.26 9.92 20.55
N LEU A 171 0.63 11.09 21.08
CA LEU A 171 0.82 12.29 20.27
C LEU A 171 2.10 12.20 19.44
N ALA A 172 3.19 11.67 20.02
CA ALA A 172 4.44 11.44 19.30
C ALA A 172 4.26 10.45 18.14
N LEU A 173 3.46 9.39 18.34
CA LEU A 173 3.09 8.44 17.28
C LEU A 173 2.29 9.13 16.18
N LYS A 174 1.28 9.92 16.55
CA LYS A 174 0.46 10.68 15.60
C LYS A 174 1.29 11.62 14.75
N ASP A 175 2.18 12.40 15.36
CA ASP A 175 3.06 13.32 14.65
C ASP A 175 3.96 12.56 13.66
N LEU A 176 4.60 11.47 14.12
CA LEU A 176 5.48 10.65 13.28
C LEU A 176 4.74 9.99 12.11
N ALA A 177 3.55 9.45 12.36
CA ALA A 177 2.73 8.78 11.37
C ALA A 177 2.24 9.75 10.28
N ASN A 178 1.79 10.94 10.69
CA ASN A 178 1.38 11.98 9.75
C ASN A 178 2.57 12.51 8.94
N GLU A 179 3.74 12.69 9.56
CA GLU A 179 4.94 13.09 8.82
C GLU A 179 5.34 12.03 7.78
N CYS A 180 5.29 10.74 8.15
CA CYS A 180 5.57 9.63 7.23
C CYS A 180 4.62 9.63 6.02
N ASP A 181 3.32 9.75 6.27
CA ASP A 181 2.29 9.78 5.23
C ASP A 181 2.44 11.01 4.31
N ILE A 182 2.67 12.20 4.87
CA ILE A 182 2.93 13.42 4.07
C ILE A 182 4.20 13.25 3.24
N TYR A 183 5.27 12.73 3.83
CA TYR A 183 6.55 12.50 3.15
C TYR A 183 6.38 11.57 1.94
N LEU A 184 5.70 10.43 2.11
CA LEU A 184 5.48 9.46 1.03
C LEU A 184 4.55 10.00 -0.06
N ARG A 185 3.57 10.83 0.28
CA ARG A 185 2.70 11.47 -0.72
C ARG A 185 3.46 12.48 -1.56
N GLN A 186 4.37 13.23 -0.94
CA GLN A 186 5.18 14.25 -1.61
C GLN A 186 6.38 13.65 -2.35
N ALA A 187 6.80 12.43 -2.03
CA ALA A 187 7.88 11.74 -2.72
C ALA A 187 7.62 11.65 -4.22
N ARG A 188 8.65 11.90 -5.01
CA ARG A 188 8.65 11.85 -6.48
C ARG A 188 9.57 10.75 -6.97
N LEU A 189 9.23 10.13 -8.10
CA LEU A 189 10.08 9.11 -8.68
C LEU A 189 11.33 9.74 -9.29
N GLU A 190 12.44 9.02 -9.22
CA GLU A 190 13.67 9.43 -9.87
C GLU A 190 13.46 9.45 -11.38
N GLY A 191 13.84 10.56 -12.01
CA GLY A 191 13.60 10.79 -13.43
C GLY A 191 12.24 11.40 -13.77
N GLU A 192 11.27 11.50 -12.86
CA GLU A 192 9.97 12.16 -13.15
C GLU A 192 10.17 13.59 -13.66
N GLN A 193 11.10 14.33 -13.05
CA GLN A 193 11.47 15.68 -13.49
C GLN A 193 12.16 15.68 -14.87
N VAL A 194 13.04 14.69 -15.10
CA VAL A 194 13.78 14.58 -16.35
C VAL A 194 12.84 14.21 -17.50
N PHE A 195 11.95 13.24 -17.31
CA PHE A 195 10.93 12.86 -18.28
C PHE A 195 9.93 14.00 -18.53
N THR A 196 9.48 14.70 -17.49
CA THR A 196 8.61 15.87 -17.64
C THR A 196 9.30 16.93 -18.48
N ARG A 197 10.59 17.20 -18.22
CA ARG A 197 11.36 18.22 -18.94
C ARG A 197 11.72 17.79 -20.36
N LEU A 198 12.08 16.53 -20.58
CA LEU A 198 12.29 15.96 -21.92
C LEU A 198 11.02 16.07 -22.74
N ARG A 199 9.86 15.82 -22.13
CA ARG A 199 8.56 15.91 -22.79
C ARG A 199 8.19 17.35 -23.13
N LEU A 200 8.38 18.31 -22.21
CA LEU A 200 8.22 19.73 -22.50
C LEU A 200 9.13 20.20 -23.64
N ASN A 201 10.39 19.75 -23.65
CA ASN A 201 11.32 20.08 -24.72
C ASN A 201 10.93 19.40 -26.06
N GLN A 202 10.34 18.20 -26.03
CA GLN A 202 9.79 17.54 -27.24
C GLN A 202 8.56 18.29 -27.78
N GLU A 203 7.72 18.83 -26.90
CA GLU A 203 6.59 19.70 -27.24
C GLU A 203 7.08 21.03 -27.85
N GLU A 204 8.12 21.66 -27.28
CA GLU A 204 8.76 22.88 -27.82
C GLU A 204 9.40 22.66 -29.20
N LEU A 205 9.95 21.47 -29.45
CA LEU A 205 10.56 21.09 -30.73
C LEU A 205 9.53 20.64 -31.78
N GLY A 206 8.23 20.68 -31.48
CA GLY A 206 7.16 20.35 -32.43
C GLY A 206 7.12 18.88 -32.86
N LEU A 207 7.67 17.98 -32.04
CA LEU A 207 7.72 16.54 -32.31
C LEU A 207 6.42 15.81 -31.92
N ASP A 208 5.51 16.46 -31.17
CA ASP A 208 4.21 15.90 -30.78
C ASP A 208 3.08 16.48 -31.65
N LYS A 209 2.82 15.83 -32.80
CA LYS A 209 1.67 16.13 -33.67
C LYS A 209 0.46 15.28 -33.23
N GLY A 210 -0.23 15.68 -32.17
CA GLY A 210 -1.48 15.03 -31.75
C GLY A 210 -2.34 15.92 -30.84
N ASP A 211 -3.61 16.09 -31.18
CA ASP A 211 -4.55 17.09 -30.61
C ASP A 211 -4.63 17.15 -29.06
N THR A 212 -3.91 18.16 -28.58
CA THR A 212 -3.78 18.89 -27.31
C THR A 212 -4.72 18.74 -26.09
N LYS A 213 -5.81 17.98 -26.06
CA LYS A 213 -6.60 17.83 -24.80
C LYS A 213 -6.90 16.39 -24.42
N ASP A 214 -7.43 15.60 -25.33
CA ASP A 214 -7.67 14.17 -25.07
C ASP A 214 -6.37 13.38 -25.12
N ALA A 215 -5.40 13.81 -25.94
CA ALA A 215 -4.04 13.27 -25.94
C ALA A 215 -3.30 13.55 -24.62
N ARG A 216 -3.57 14.69 -23.96
CA ARG A 216 -2.96 15.05 -22.68
C ARG A 216 -3.45 14.15 -21.54
N ILE A 217 -4.76 13.89 -21.50
CA ILE A 217 -5.36 12.98 -20.50
C ILE A 217 -5.00 11.52 -20.81
N ARG A 218 -5.05 11.10 -22.08
CA ARG A 218 -4.60 9.77 -22.50
C ARG A 218 -3.12 9.55 -22.27
N ALA A 219 -2.25 10.51 -22.56
CA ALA A 219 -0.82 10.39 -22.31
C ALA A 219 -0.46 10.45 -20.82
N MET A 220 -1.23 11.15 -19.98
CA MET A 220 -1.06 11.06 -18.52
C MET A 220 -1.52 9.69 -17.99
N LEU A 221 -2.56 9.10 -18.56
CA LEU A 221 -3.02 7.74 -18.23
C LEU A 221 -2.12 6.65 -18.83
N GLU A 222 -1.53 6.87 -20.00
CA GLU A 222 -0.59 5.97 -20.68
C GLU A 222 0.84 6.15 -20.16
N ALA A 223 1.26 7.29 -19.61
CA ALA A 223 2.56 7.39 -18.92
C ALA A 223 2.48 6.77 -17.51
N ASN A 224 1.37 6.99 -16.80
CA ASN A 224 1.01 6.19 -15.62
C ASN A 224 0.55 4.76 -15.99
N GLY A 225 0.43 4.45 -17.27
CA GLY A 225 0.10 3.13 -17.81
C GLY A 225 1.38 2.40 -18.16
N MET A 226 2.16 2.88 -19.12
CA MET A 226 3.44 2.36 -19.64
C MET A 226 4.55 2.24 -18.59
N ILE A 227 4.59 3.06 -17.55
CA ILE A 227 5.54 2.84 -16.42
C ILE A 227 5.07 1.66 -15.53
N PHE A 228 3.80 1.24 -15.63
CA PHE A 228 3.20 0.09 -14.92
C PHE A 228 2.70 -1.03 -15.84
N SER A 229 2.96 -0.94 -17.15
CA SER A 229 2.33 -1.75 -18.20
C SER A 229 3.38 -2.41 -19.10
N SER A 230 4.46 -2.89 -18.49
CA SER A 230 5.37 -3.84 -19.13
C SER A 230 5.60 -5.12 -18.31
N SER A 231 4.94 -5.28 -17.16
CA SER A 231 4.66 -6.63 -16.66
C SER A 231 3.41 -7.15 -17.35
N SER A 232 3.57 -7.97 -18.37
CA SER A 232 2.51 -8.79 -18.96
C SER A 232 1.73 -9.62 -17.92
N ILE A 233 2.25 -9.76 -16.69
CA ILE A 233 1.58 -10.40 -15.54
C ILE A 233 0.54 -9.49 -14.86
N ILE A 234 0.65 -8.16 -14.97
CA ILE A 234 -0.26 -7.21 -14.28
C ILE A 234 -1.44 -6.79 -15.18
N GLN A 235 -1.29 -6.81 -16.50
CA GLN A 235 -2.40 -6.49 -17.42
C GLN A 235 -3.39 -7.64 -17.64
N GLU A 236 -2.95 -8.90 -17.71
CA GLU A 236 -3.88 -10.04 -17.84
C GLU A 236 -4.78 -10.17 -16.60
N THR A 237 -4.25 -9.88 -15.41
CA THR A 237 -5.03 -9.97 -14.15
C THR A 237 -6.09 -8.88 -13.97
N GLN A 238 -5.96 -7.71 -14.61
CA GLN A 238 -7.01 -6.68 -14.62
C GLN A 238 -8.09 -6.92 -15.67
N LYS A 239 -7.75 -7.56 -16.80
CA LYS A 239 -8.72 -7.85 -17.86
C LYS A 239 -9.59 -9.07 -17.53
N ASP A 240 -9.03 -10.06 -16.84
CA ASP A 240 -9.74 -11.27 -16.42
C ASP A 240 -10.66 -11.04 -15.20
N SER A 241 -10.37 -10.05 -14.35
CA SER A 241 -11.23 -9.71 -13.20
C SER A 241 -12.43 -8.83 -13.54
N LEU A 242 -12.43 -8.16 -14.71
CA LEU A 242 -13.56 -7.36 -15.20
C LEU A 242 -14.52 -8.15 -16.12
N THR A 243 -14.20 -9.40 -16.48
CA THR A 243 -14.99 -10.20 -17.43
C THR A 243 -15.62 -11.46 -16.83
N LEU A 244 -15.43 -11.73 -15.54
CA LEU A 244 -15.93 -12.94 -14.86
C LEU A 244 -16.93 -12.62 -13.73
N GLY A 245 -17.86 -11.71 -14.00
CA GLY A 245 -18.95 -11.36 -13.09
C GLY A 245 -20.19 -10.85 -13.84
N GLY A 246 -20.84 -11.72 -14.61
CA GLY A 246 -22.15 -11.41 -15.21
C GLY A 246 -22.46 -12.23 -16.46
N SER A 247 -23.01 -13.43 -16.29
CA SER A 247 -23.61 -14.19 -17.38
C SER A 247 -25.08 -13.80 -17.58
N THR A 248 -25.46 -13.36 -18.78
CA THR A 248 -26.37 -14.06 -19.73
C THR A 248 -27.19 -13.12 -20.64
N ALA A 249 -27.32 -13.58 -21.91
CA ALA A 249 -28.24 -13.19 -22.99
C ALA A 249 -27.99 -11.84 -23.71
N GLY A 250 -27.89 -11.72 -25.04
CA GLY A 250 -27.98 -12.64 -26.18
C GLY A 250 -28.45 -11.88 -27.44
N ALA A 251 -27.79 -12.04 -28.60
CA ALA A 251 -28.38 -12.00 -29.97
C ALA A 251 -27.32 -12.15 -31.10
N GLY A 252 -27.51 -13.15 -31.98
CA GLY A 252 -27.05 -13.20 -33.38
C GLY A 252 -25.67 -13.85 -33.65
N ALA A 253 -25.53 -15.16 -33.84
CA ALA A 253 -25.89 -16.03 -34.99
C ALA A 253 -24.78 -16.17 -36.07
N SER A 254 -24.09 -17.33 -36.09
CA SER A 254 -23.80 -18.09 -37.33
C SER A 254 -23.07 -19.42 -37.05
N GLY A 255 -23.74 -20.54 -37.35
CA GLY A 255 -23.19 -21.71 -38.06
C GLY A 255 -22.26 -22.70 -37.32
N GLY A 256 -22.73 -23.94 -37.13
CA GLY A 256 -21.83 -25.09 -36.90
C GLY A 256 -22.53 -26.27 -36.22
N ALA A 257 -22.76 -27.33 -36.99
CA ALA A 257 -23.51 -28.53 -36.63
C ALA A 257 -22.80 -29.45 -35.62
N GLY A 258 -23.59 -30.24 -34.88
CA GLY A 258 -23.16 -31.56 -34.38
C GLY A 258 -23.48 -31.87 -32.92
N ALA A 259 -23.96 -33.10 -32.71
CA ALA A 259 -24.00 -33.87 -31.46
C ALA A 259 -25.19 -33.68 -30.51
N MET A 260 -26.18 -34.53 -30.78
CA MET A 260 -27.23 -35.06 -29.92
C MET A 260 -26.63 -35.81 -28.71
N GLY A 261 -27.13 -35.56 -27.49
CA GLY A 261 -26.78 -36.38 -26.32
C GLY A 261 -27.24 -35.85 -24.96
N GLY A 262 -28.33 -36.42 -24.44
CA GLY A 262 -28.51 -36.70 -23.00
C GLY A 262 -28.78 -35.54 -22.04
N MET A 263 -30.05 -35.39 -21.66
CA MET A 263 -30.51 -34.53 -20.55
C MET A 263 -30.64 -35.38 -19.28
N PRO A 264 -29.99 -35.03 -18.16
CA PRO A 264 -30.46 -35.46 -16.85
C PRO A 264 -30.56 -34.32 -15.83
N GLY A 265 -31.67 -34.31 -15.09
CA GLY A 265 -31.69 -33.90 -13.67
C GLY A 265 -31.90 -32.42 -13.37
N MET A 266 -33.18 -32.01 -13.34
CA MET A 266 -33.64 -30.77 -12.72
C MET A 266 -33.56 -30.91 -11.19
N GLY A 267 -32.49 -30.40 -10.59
CA GLY A 267 -32.30 -30.31 -9.13
C GLY A 267 -32.80 -28.96 -8.59
N GLY A 268 -33.67 -29.00 -7.59
CA GLY A 268 -34.51 -27.89 -7.14
C GLY A 268 -33.79 -26.67 -6.53
N MET A 269 -34.43 -25.50 -6.70
CA MET A 269 -34.11 -24.26 -6.00
C MET A 269 -34.46 -24.37 -4.51
N PRO A 270 -33.49 -24.13 -3.58
CA PRO A 270 -33.77 -23.95 -2.17
C PRO A 270 -34.51 -22.63 -1.91
N GLY A 271 -35.45 -22.69 -0.97
CA GLY A 271 -36.46 -21.67 -0.71
C GLY A 271 -35.94 -20.31 -0.27
N MET A 272 -36.73 -19.31 -0.67
CA MET A 272 -36.60 -17.89 -0.35
C MET A 272 -36.89 -17.68 1.14
N GLY A 273 -35.84 -17.51 1.94
CA GLY A 273 -35.92 -17.21 3.38
C GLY A 273 -36.52 -15.82 3.62
N GLY A 274 -37.63 -15.79 4.36
CA GLY A 274 -38.39 -14.59 4.69
C GLY A 274 -37.61 -13.58 5.53
N LYS A 275 -37.86 -12.29 5.28
CA LYS A 275 -37.33 -11.17 6.07
C LYS A 275 -37.92 -11.19 7.48
N PRO A 276 -37.11 -11.22 8.55
CA PRO A 276 -37.60 -11.04 9.92
C PRO A 276 -38.10 -9.61 10.15
N GLY A 277 -39.24 -9.51 10.83
CA GLY A 277 -39.99 -8.29 11.07
C GLY A 277 -39.26 -7.26 11.92
N MET A 278 -39.57 -6.01 11.64
CA MET A 278 -39.08 -4.79 12.29
C MET A 278 -39.75 -4.67 13.67
N GLY A 279 -39.00 -5.00 14.73
CA GLY A 279 -39.43 -4.85 16.13
C GLY A 279 -39.53 -3.38 16.53
N GLY A 280 -40.64 -3.04 17.21
CA GLY A 280 -41.09 -1.67 17.49
C GLY A 280 -40.23 -0.87 18.47
N MET A 281 -40.27 0.45 18.29
CA MET A 281 -39.69 1.46 19.17
C MET A 281 -40.40 1.48 20.55
N PRO A 282 -39.66 1.45 21.66
CA PRO A 282 -40.22 1.66 22.99
C PRO A 282 -40.49 3.14 23.29
N GLY A 283 -41.73 3.43 23.68
CA GLY A 283 -42.10 4.21 24.86
C GLY A 283 -41.60 5.66 24.98
N MET A 284 -42.40 6.60 24.47
CA MET A 284 -42.32 8.03 24.80
C MET A 284 -43.08 8.29 26.11
N GLY A 285 -42.35 8.51 27.20
CA GLY A 285 -42.91 8.74 28.53
C GLY A 285 -42.43 10.04 29.16
N GLY A 286 -43.36 10.97 29.36
CA GLY A 286 -43.37 11.89 30.50
C GLY A 286 -42.62 13.22 30.37
N ARG A 287 -43.35 14.29 30.04
CA ARG A 287 -43.06 15.65 30.53
C ARG A 287 -44.38 16.32 30.93
N PRO A 288 -44.62 16.60 32.23
CA PRO A 288 -45.79 17.36 32.66
C PRO A 288 -45.65 18.84 32.25
N GLY A 289 -46.76 19.44 31.80
CA GLY A 289 -46.94 20.90 31.78
C GLY A 289 -46.89 21.48 33.20
N GLY A 290 -46.73 22.77 33.44
CA GLY A 290 -46.99 23.94 32.62
C GLY A 290 -47.76 24.92 33.51
N SER A 291 -47.11 25.99 33.96
CA SER A 291 -47.76 27.19 34.52
C SER A 291 -46.70 28.29 34.75
N GLY A 292 -46.71 29.35 33.95
CA GLY A 292 -45.96 30.61 34.20
C GLY A 292 -46.71 31.51 35.20
N PRO A 293 -46.68 32.86 35.06
CA PRO A 293 -45.64 33.80 34.59
C PRO A 293 -45.38 34.92 35.63
N ALA A 294 -44.79 36.06 35.21
CA ALA A 294 -44.51 37.33 35.92
C ALA A 294 -43.14 37.43 36.63
N GLY A 295 -42.38 38.53 36.59
CA GLY A 295 -42.54 39.86 36.00
C GLY A 295 -41.44 40.79 36.54
N GLY A 296 -41.14 41.90 35.82
CA GLY A 296 -40.31 43.05 36.25
C GLY A 296 -38.81 42.77 36.41
N GLY A 297 -37.84 43.59 36.00
CA GLY A 297 -37.83 45.04 35.80
C GLY A 297 -37.12 45.72 36.98
N ASP A 298 -35.79 45.86 36.92
CA ASP A 298 -34.92 46.90 37.56
C ASP A 298 -33.45 46.49 37.27
N GLY A 299 -32.46 47.33 37.02
CA GLY A 299 -32.26 48.73 37.41
C GLY A 299 -30.93 48.83 38.18
N GLY A 300 -29.89 49.37 37.55
CA GLY A 300 -28.74 50.05 38.17
C GLY A 300 -27.80 49.31 39.13
N GLN A 301 -26.55 49.08 38.68
CA GLN A 301 -25.32 49.78 39.10
C GLN A 301 -24.10 49.07 38.52
#